data_AF-A0A9W8HXK2-F1
#
_entry.id   AF-A0A9W8HXK2-F1
#
_cell.length_a   1.000
_cell.length_b   1.000
_cell.length_c   1.000
_cell.angle_alpha   90.00
_cell.angle_beta   90.00
_cell.angle_gamma   90.00
#
_symmetry.space_group_name_H-M   'P 1'
#
loop_
_entity.id
_entity.type
_entity.pdbx_description
1 polymer ?
#
loop_
_entity_poly.entity_id
_entity_poly.type
_entity_poly.pdbx_seq_one_letter_code
_entity_poly.pdbx_strand_id
1 'polypeptide(L)' 'MRSSSEDKKEIAAECVLAKITQYECTKGKNIVCKPIERLFKRCPGLPSVELISAGDRFIDIRTHEDIAEWRGAHGRSKAK' A
#
# COMPACT_ATOMS: atom_id res chain seq x y z
N MET A 1 42.52 2.56 -27.39
CA MET A 1 41.40 1.61 -27.57
C MET A 1 40.72 1.42 -26.22
N ARG A 2 39.41 1.70 -26.13
CA ARG A 2 38.56 1.49 -24.94
C ARG A 2 38.29 -0.01 -24.79
N SER A 3 38.31 -0.54 -23.57
CA SER A 3 37.51 -1.71 -23.21
C SER A 3 37.07 -1.56 -21.76
N SER A 4 35.91 -0.92 -21.63
CA SER A 4 35.09 -0.92 -20.44
C SER A 4 34.32 -2.23 -20.42
N SER A 5 34.50 -3.03 -19.38
CA SER A 5 33.59 -4.13 -19.03
C SER A 5 33.39 -4.08 -17.52
N GLU A 6 32.63 -3.07 -17.09
CA GLU A 6 31.99 -3.12 -15.78
C GLU A 6 30.74 -3.97 -15.94
N ASP A 7 30.81 -5.20 -15.43
CA ASP A 7 29.67 -6.09 -15.24
C ASP A 7 28.61 -5.40 -14.39
N LYS A 8 27.64 -4.77 -15.05
CA LYS A 8 26.37 -4.39 -14.40
C LYS A 8 25.63 -5.68 -14.06
N LYS A 9 25.89 -6.21 -12.86
CA LYS A 9 24.96 -7.10 -12.18
C LYS A 9 23.66 -6.32 -11.97
N GLU A 10 22.75 -6.48 -12.92
CA GLU A 10 21.36 -6.10 -12.77
C GLU A 10 20.78 -7.01 -11.69
N ILE A 11 20.90 -6.59 -10.43
CA ILE A 11 20.12 -7.19 -9.35
C ILE A 11 18.68 -6.89 -9.74
N ALA A 12 17.97 -7.89 -10.25
CA ALA A 12 16.54 -7.82 -10.49
C ALA A 12 15.93 -7.35 -9.17
N ALA A 13 15.53 -6.09 -9.14
CA ALA A 13 15.29 -5.41 -7.90
C ALA A 13 13.89 -5.86 -7.45
N GLU A 14 13.85 -6.91 -6.65
CA GLU A 14 12.60 -7.60 -6.29
C GLU A 14 11.68 -6.66 -5.53
N CYS A 15 10.37 -6.75 -5.81
CA CYS A 15 9.38 -6.01 -5.06
C CYS A 15 9.34 -6.51 -3.62
N VAL A 16 9.40 -5.59 -2.65
CA VAL A 16 9.35 -5.92 -1.23
C VAL A 16 8.02 -5.49 -0.61
N LEU A 17 7.55 -6.29 0.36
CA LEU A 17 6.43 -5.93 1.21
C LEU A 17 6.93 -5.05 2.36
N ALA A 18 6.34 -3.87 2.53
CA ALA A 18 6.64 -2.94 3.60
C ALA A 18 5.41 -2.73 4.48
N LYS A 19 5.63 -2.64 5.79
CA LYS A 19 4.60 -2.35 6.78
C LYS A 19 4.86 -0.97 7.39
N ILE A 20 3.83 -0.13 7.43
CA ILE A 20 3.88 1.20 8.04
C ILE A 20 2.77 1.29 9.09
N THR A 21 3.12 1.75 10.27
CA THR A 21 2.13 2.11 11.29
C THR A 21 1.74 3.57 11.10
N GLN A 22 0.46 3.81 10.81
CA GLN A 22 -0.15 5.13 10.83
C GLN A 22 -1.03 5.25 12.08
N TYR A 23 -1.46 6.47 12.41
CA TYR A 23 -2.38 6.70 13.53
C TYR A 23 -3.62 7.40 13.01
N GLU A 24 -4.78 6.79 13.23
CA GLU A 24 -6.06 7.45 13.02
C GLU A 24 -6.48 8.13 14.31
N CYS A 25 -6.63 9.45 14.25
CA CYS A 25 -6.93 10.27 15.40
C CYS A 25 -8.35 10.83 15.30
N THR A 26 -9.11 10.68 16.38
CA THR A 26 -10.43 11.29 16.54
C THR A 26 -10.39 12.33 17.64
N LYS A 27 -10.91 13.53 17.36
CA LYS A 27 -11.01 14.61 18.34
C LYS A 27 -12.37 14.57 19.03
N GLY A 28 -12.36 14.23 20.32
CA GLY A 28 -13.51 14.38 21.23
C GLY A 28 -13.22 15.49 22.25
N LYS A 29 -13.50 15.22 23.54
CA LYS A 29 -13.01 16.06 24.65
C LYS A 29 -11.47 16.03 24.76
N ASN A 30 -10.85 14.93 24.33
CA ASN A 30 -9.42 14.74 24.18
C ASN A 30 -9.12 14.22 22.76
N ILE A 31 -7.86 14.30 22.33
CA ILE A 31 -7.39 13.63 21.10
C ILE A 31 -7.06 12.19 21.44
N VAL A 32 -7.74 11.24 20.79
CA VAL A 32 -7.46 9.80 20.92
C VAL A 32 -6.99 9.30 19.57
N CYS A 33 -5.78 8.71 19.53
CA CYS A 33 -5.20 8.14 18.33
C CYS A 33 -5.08 6.62 18.49
N LYS A 34 -5.52 5.88 17.47
CA LYS A 34 -5.38 4.42 17.40
C LYS A 34 -4.40 4.06 16.29
N PRO A 35 -3.43 3.16 16.55
CA PRO A 35 -2.52 2.71 15.50
C PRO A 35 -3.31 1.90 14.47
N ILE A 36 -2.99 2.13 13.20
CA ILE A 36 -3.47 1.38 12.04
C ILE A 36 -2.26 0.89 11.26
N GLU A 37 -2.21 -0.41 11.02
CA GLU A 37 -1.17 -1.02 10.20
C GLU A 37 -1.57 -0.97 8.73
N ARG A 38 -0.66 -0.47 7.90
CA ARG A 38 -0.83 -0.32 6.46
C ARG A 38 0.26 -1.13 5.76
N LEU A 39 -0.13 -1.90 4.76
CA LEU A 39 0.78 -2.70 3.96
C LEU A 39 1.03 -2.02 2.62
N PHE A 40 2.26 -2.06 2.14
CA PHE A 40 2.67 -1.45 0.90
C PHE A 40 3.55 -2.40 0.10
N LYS A 41 3.34 -2.44 -1.21
CA LYS A 41 4.25 -3.07 -2.16
C LYS A 41 5.20 -2.01 -2.70
N ARG A 42 6.50 -2.22 -2.51
CA ARG A 42 7.56 -1.33 -3.00
C ARG A 42 8.36 -2.04 -4.06
N CYS A 43 8.26 -1.57 -5.29
CA CYS A 43 9.05 -2.07 -6.41
C CYS A 43 10.03 -0.97 -6.85
N PRO A 44 11.31 -1.30 -7.06
CA PRO A 44 12.30 -0.32 -7.54
C PRO A 44 11.88 0.29 -8.88
N GLY A 45 12.05 1.61 -9.01
CA GLY A 45 11.64 2.36 -10.20
C GLY A 45 10.13 2.62 -10.32
N LEU A 46 9.30 2.14 -9.38
CA LEU A 46 7.87 2.36 -9.36
C LEU A 46 7.43 3.07 -8.05
N PRO A 47 6.31 3.81 -8.07
CA PRO A 47 5.70 4.32 -6.85
C PRO A 47 5.35 3.19 -5.87
N SER A 48 5.38 3.50 -4.58
CA SER A 48 4.88 2.57 -3.56
C SER A 48 3.35 2.50 -3.63
N VAL A 49 2.80 1.29 -3.58
CA VAL A 49 1.36 1.03 -3.73
C VAL A 49 0.81 0.45 -2.44
N GLU A 50 -0.29 1.00 -1.91
CA GLU A 50 -0.95 0.47 -0.72
C GLU A 50 -1.68 -0.84 -1.05
N LEU A 51 -1.59 -1.81 -0.14
CA LEU A 51 -2.30 -3.08 -0.23
C LEU A 51 -3.47 -3.08 0.76
N ILE A 52 -4.68 -3.32 0.26
CA ILE A 52 -5.89 -3.44 1.08
C ILE A 52 -6.38 -4.89 1.09
N SER A 53 -6.81 -5.37 2.26
CA SER A 53 -7.40 -6.70 2.40
C SER A 53 -8.83 -6.72 1.83
N ALA A 54 -9.10 -7.67 0.94
CA ALA A 54 -10.42 -7.96 0.38
C ALA A 54 -10.72 -9.46 0.56
N GLY A 55 -11.21 -9.82 1.76
CA GLY A 55 -11.36 -11.22 2.17
C GLY A 55 -9.99 -11.90 2.31
N ASP A 56 -9.81 -13.05 1.64
CA ASP A 56 -8.57 -13.85 1.68
C ASP A 56 -7.48 -13.34 0.71
N ARG A 57 -7.65 -12.16 0.09
CA ARG A 57 -6.71 -11.59 -0.88
C ARG A 57 -6.36 -10.15 -0.55
N PHE A 58 -5.21 -9.70 -1.05
CA PHE A 58 -4.83 -8.28 -1.05
C PHE A 58 -5.01 -7.70 -2.45
N ILE A 59 -5.54 -6.48 -2.52
CA ILE A 59 -5.66 -5.70 -3.76
C ILE A 59 -4.68 -4.52 -3.72
N ASP A 60 -4.05 -4.26 -4.87
CA ASP A 60 -3.19 -3.10 -5.09
C ASP A 60 -4.06 -1.86 -5.32
N ILE A 61 -3.92 -0.82 -4.50
CA ILE A 61 -4.59 0.48 -4.72
C ILE A 61 -3.59 1.47 -5.29
N ARG A 62 -3.76 1.80 -6.57
CA ARG A 62 -2.85 2.67 -7.34
C ARG A 62 -3.38 4.09 -7.43
N THR A 63 -4.70 4.27 -7.39
CA THR A 63 -5.37 5.56 -7.60
C THR A 63 -6.46 5.84 -6.56
N HIS A 64 -6.93 7.09 -6.51
CA HIS A 64 -8.07 7.46 -5.66
C HIS A 64 -9.40 6.83 -6.11
N GLU A 65 -9.51 6.50 -7.41
CA GLU A 65 -10.69 5.84 -7.98
C GLU A 65 -10.81 4.39 -7.47
N ASP A 66 -9.69 3.66 -7.40
CA ASP A 66 -9.63 2.30 -6.85
C ASP A 66 -10.17 2.24 -5.40
N ILE A 67 -9.94 3.30 -4.60
CA ILE A 67 -10.44 3.41 -3.22
C ILE A 67 -11.97 3.55 -3.20
N ALA A 68 -12.53 4.38 -4.08
CA ALA A 68 -13.97 4.62 -4.15
C ALA A 68 -14.72 3.36 -4.57
N GLU A 69 -14.20 2.61 -5.55
CA GLU A 69 -14.74 1.31 -5.96
C GLU A 69 -14.72 0.29 -4.83
N TRP A 70 -13.60 0.17 -4.10
CA TRP A 70 -13.52 -0.72 -2.94
C TRP A 70 -14.53 -0.35 -1.85
N ARG A 71 -14.63 0.94 -1.51
CA ARG A 71 -15.62 1.43 -0.52
C ARG A 71 -17.06 1.19 -0.98
N GLY A 72 -17.35 1.36 -2.27
CA GLY A 72 -18.65 1.09 -2.86
C GLY A 72 -19.03 -0.40 -2.81
N ALA A 73 -18.06 -1.30 -3.01
CA ALA A 73 -18.26 -2.74 -2.95
C ALA A 73 -18.54 -3.25 -1.52
N HIS A 74 -17.91 -2.66 -0.50
CA HIS A 74 -18.08 -3.05 0.90
C HIS A 74 -19.12 -2.21 1.69
N GLY A 75 -19.63 -1.12 1.10
CA GLY A 75 -20.60 -0.19 1.71
C GLY A 75 -22.05 -0.69 1.75
N ARG A 76 -22.36 -1.90 1.27
CA ARG A 76 -23.70 -2.51 1.32
C ARG A 76 -23.78 -3.62 2.40
N SER A 77 -23.45 -3.30 3.64
CA SER A 77 -24.07 -4.03 4.76
C SER A 77 -25.49 -3.53 4.90
N LYS A 78 -26.46 -4.36 4.46
CA LYS A 78 -27.89 -4.11 4.65
C LYS A 78 -28.15 -3.75 6.12
N ALA A 79 -28.65 -2.54 6.34
CA ALA A 79 -29.43 -2.25 7.53
C ALA A 79 -30.58 -3.26 7.59
N LYS A 80 -30.74 -3.85 8.77
CA LYS A 80 -31.77 -4.83 9.12
C LYS A 80 -33.16 -4.21 9.08
#